data_AF-X1MGZ5-F1
#
_entry.id   AF-X1MGZ5-F1
#
_cell.length_a   1.000
_cell.length_b   1.000
_cell.length_c   1.000
_cell.angle_alpha   90.00
_cell.angle_beta   90.00
_cell.angle_gamma   90.00
#
_symmetry.space_group_name_H-M   'P 1'
#
loop_
_entity.id
_entity.type
_entity.pdbx_description
1 polymer ?
#
loop_
_entity_poly.entity_id
_entity_poly.type
_entity_poly.pdbx_seq_one_letter_code
_entity_poly.pdbx_strand_id
1 'polypeptide(L)'
;MSIEGKRGMPRSRPPFPAVSGLWGKPTNINNVETWGNVSAILQTGGEWYSSFGTETSRGTKTFALAGKVVRTGLIEVPMGISLGDIIYEIGGGIVGGKRFKAALTGGPSGGCLPASMLDLPVDYESLTQAGSIMGSGGMVVADEDTCMVDMARFFLSFTQIESCGKCVIP
;
A
#
# COMPACT_ATOMS: atom_id res chain seq x y z
N MET A 1 7.96 3.44 23.17
CA MET A 1 7.41 2.73 22.00
C MET A 1 6.95 1.35 22.44
N SER A 2 6.11 0.65 21.66
CA SER A 2 5.61 -0.69 22.00
C SER A 2 6.75 -1.65 22.37
N ILE A 3 7.80 -1.71 21.54
CA ILE A 3 9.01 -2.52 21.77
C ILE A 3 9.81 -2.12 23.04
N GLU A 4 9.59 -0.93 23.61
CA GLU A 4 10.20 -0.51 24.87
C GLU A 4 9.32 -0.85 26.09
N GLY A 5 8.26 -1.65 25.92
CA GLY A 5 7.32 -2.00 26.99
C GLY A 5 6.33 -0.90 27.36
N LYS A 6 6.20 0.15 26.54
CA LYS A 6 5.25 1.27 26.75
C LYS A 6 4.01 1.07 25.89
N ARG A 7 2.88 1.70 26.26
CA ARG A 7 1.70 1.77 25.39
C ARG A 7 2.09 2.27 23.98
N GLY A 8 1.49 1.67 22.95
CA GLY A 8 1.78 1.89 21.53
C GLY A 8 1.36 3.26 20.99
N MET A 9 1.76 4.35 21.65
CA MET A 9 1.49 5.71 21.20
C MET A 9 2.65 6.25 20.36
N PRO A 10 2.39 6.92 19.23
CA PRO A 10 3.42 7.59 18.45
C PRO A 10 4.01 8.78 19.22
N ARG A 11 5.32 8.98 19.06
CA ARG A 11 6.02 10.17 19.56
C ARG A 11 5.90 11.29 18.53
N SER A 12 5.75 12.53 19.01
CA SER A 12 5.86 13.71 18.15
C SER A 12 7.28 13.81 17.63
N ARG A 13 7.45 14.23 16.38
CA ARG A 13 8.75 14.47 15.76
C ARG A 13 8.94 15.99 15.63
N PRO A 14 10.14 16.55 15.85
CA PRO A 14 11.41 15.88 16.19
C PRO A 14 11.54 15.42 17.67
N PRO A 15 12.51 14.54 18.01
CA PRO A 15 13.53 13.94 17.14
C PRO A 15 13.00 12.80 16.26
N PHE A 16 13.60 12.62 15.08
CA PHE A 16 13.33 11.47 14.22
C PHE A 16 14.00 10.20 14.77
N PRO A 17 13.42 9.00 14.57
CA PRO A 17 14.00 7.74 15.08
C PRO A 17 15.45 7.48 14.62
N ALA A 18 15.80 7.91 13.40
CA ALA A 18 17.15 7.80 12.87
C ALA A 18 18.20 8.56 13.72
N VAL A 19 17.78 9.61 14.43
CA VAL A 19 18.64 10.35 15.37
C VAL A 19 18.51 9.79 16.79
N SER A 20 17.27 9.58 17.26
CA SER A 20 16.99 9.01 18.58
C SER A 20 15.66 8.26 18.57
N GLY A 21 15.75 6.94 18.44
CA GLY A 21 14.63 6.01 18.34
C GLY A 21 14.58 5.05 19.53
N LEU A 22 14.95 3.78 19.31
CA LEU A 22 14.85 2.71 20.29
C LEU A 22 15.81 2.95 21.46
N TRP A 23 15.28 3.02 22.69
CA TRP A 23 16.05 3.32 23.90
C TRP A 23 16.93 4.58 23.78
N GLY A 24 16.46 5.56 23.02
CA GLY A 24 17.17 6.83 22.78
C GLY A 24 18.36 6.72 21.83
N LYS A 25 18.60 5.58 21.19
CA LYS A 25 19.69 5.37 20.23
C LYS A 25 19.24 5.64 18.79
N PRO A 26 20.14 6.04 17.87
CA PRO A 26 19.86 6.08 16.43
C PRO A 26 19.25 4.76 15.96
N THR A 27 18.10 4.79 15.30
CA THR A 27 17.39 3.59 14.84
C THR A 27 16.71 3.81 13.51
N ASN A 28 17.14 3.09 12.48
CA ASN A 28 16.44 3.03 11.20
C ASN A 28 15.30 2.01 11.29
N ILE A 29 14.13 2.42 10.80
CA ILE A 29 12.92 1.61 10.79
C ILE A 29 12.52 1.47 9.33
N ASN A 30 12.57 0.25 8.80
CA ASN A 30 12.18 -0.07 7.43
C ASN A 30 11.16 -1.21 7.44
N ASN A 31 10.34 -1.29 6.38
CA ASN A 31 9.41 -2.39 6.18
C ASN A 31 10.18 -3.70 5.89
N VAL A 32 9.53 -4.84 6.15
CA VAL A 32 10.08 -6.16 5.84
C VAL A 32 10.38 -6.31 4.35
N GLU A 33 9.50 -5.85 3.46
CA GLU A 33 9.71 -5.87 2.00
C GLU A 33 11.00 -5.13 1.62
N THR A 34 11.24 -3.96 2.21
CA THR A 34 12.47 -3.20 1.97
C THR A 34 13.71 -4.02 2.32
N TRP A 35 13.73 -4.66 3.49
CA TRP A 35 14.86 -5.52 3.87
C TRP A 35 14.95 -6.81 3.05
N GLY A 36 13.82 -7.37 2.61
CA GLY A 36 13.77 -8.52 1.71
C GLY A 36 14.43 -8.23 0.36
N ASN A 37 14.28 -7.01 -0.15
CA ASN A 37 14.87 -6.61 -1.42
C ASN A 37 16.39 -6.37 -1.33
N VAL A 38 16.90 -5.99 -0.15
CA VAL A 38 18.35 -5.71 0.05
C VAL A 38 19.22 -6.91 -0.31
N SER A 39 18.83 -8.13 0.07
CA SER A 39 19.64 -9.31 -0.24
C SER A 39 19.77 -9.57 -1.74
N ALA A 40 18.70 -9.36 -2.51
CA ALA A 40 18.74 -9.50 -3.95
C ALA A 40 19.61 -8.41 -4.56
N ILE A 41 19.39 -7.14 -4.18
CA ILE A 41 20.17 -5.99 -4.65
C ILE A 41 21.67 -6.17 -4.42
N LEU A 42 22.09 -6.68 -3.26
CA LEU A 42 23.51 -6.92 -2.96
C LEU A 42 24.12 -8.06 -3.78
N GLN A 43 23.32 -9.05 -4.19
CA GLN A 43 23.80 -10.20 -4.95
C GLN A 43 23.86 -9.93 -6.46
N THR A 44 22.90 -9.20 -7.01
CA THR A 44 22.74 -8.98 -8.46
C THR A 44 23.15 -7.58 -8.90
N GLY A 45 23.23 -6.62 -7.96
CA GLY A 45 23.59 -5.24 -8.21
C GLY A 45 22.39 -4.28 -8.23
N GLY A 46 22.66 -3.02 -7.83
CA GLY A 46 21.65 -1.96 -7.81
C GLY A 46 21.11 -1.62 -9.21
N GLU A 47 21.95 -1.69 -10.24
CA GLU A 47 21.56 -1.45 -11.63
C GLU A 47 20.47 -2.43 -12.09
N TRP A 48 20.65 -3.73 -11.78
CA TRP A 48 19.64 -4.75 -12.07
C TRP A 48 18.30 -4.43 -11.41
N TYR A 49 18.29 -4.12 -10.11
CA TYR A 49 17.04 -3.80 -9.41
C TYR A 49 16.39 -2.52 -9.97
N SER A 50 17.20 -1.52 -10.32
CA SER A 50 16.74 -0.27 -10.91
C SER A 50 16.29 -0.39 -12.39
N SER A 51 16.57 -1.51 -13.04
CA SER A 51 16.09 -1.79 -14.39
C SER A 51 14.58 -2.09 -14.43
N PHE A 52 14.00 -2.47 -13.29
CA PHE A 52 12.56 -2.58 -13.10
C PHE A 52 11.98 -1.25 -12.63
N GLY A 53 10.68 -1.07 -12.87
CA GLY A 53 9.96 0.10 -12.40
C GLY A 53 9.99 1.28 -13.37
N THR A 54 9.65 2.45 -12.87
CA THR A 54 9.72 3.72 -13.62
C THR A 54 11.01 4.47 -13.30
N GLU A 55 11.23 5.62 -13.93
CA GLU A 55 12.41 6.45 -13.66
C GLU A 55 12.52 6.87 -12.20
N THR A 56 11.39 7.23 -11.60
CA THR A 56 11.25 7.76 -10.24
C THR A 56 10.91 6.68 -9.20
N SER A 57 10.24 5.61 -9.63
CA SER A 57 9.82 4.49 -8.77
C SER A 57 10.47 3.19 -9.23
N ARG A 58 11.72 2.97 -8.78
CA ARG A 58 12.58 1.86 -9.20
C ARG A 58 12.28 0.57 -8.44
N GLY A 59 12.40 -0.57 -9.13
CA GLY A 59 12.25 -1.91 -8.56
C GLY A 59 10.85 -2.50 -8.74
N THR A 60 10.58 -3.51 -7.92
CA THR A 60 9.32 -4.23 -7.88
C THR A 60 8.53 -3.87 -6.63
N LYS A 61 7.22 -4.14 -6.68
CA LYS A 61 6.31 -4.01 -5.56
C LYS A 61 5.50 -5.26 -5.38
N THR A 62 5.39 -5.71 -4.15
CA THR A 62 4.52 -6.81 -3.76
C THR A 62 3.12 -6.28 -3.45
N PHE A 63 2.09 -6.83 -4.10
CA PHE A 63 0.70 -6.54 -3.79
C PHE A 63 -0.02 -7.76 -3.21
N ALA A 64 -0.79 -7.53 -2.15
CA ALA A 64 -1.78 -8.47 -1.66
C ALA A 64 -3.14 -8.13 -2.30
N LEU A 65 -3.50 -8.90 -3.34
CA LEU A 65 -4.78 -8.80 -4.05
C LEU A 65 -5.89 -9.50 -3.27
N ALA A 66 -6.92 -8.74 -2.92
CA ALA A 66 -8.08 -9.22 -2.19
C ALA A 66 -9.38 -8.58 -2.72
N GLY A 67 -10.52 -9.04 -2.20
CA GLY A 67 -11.85 -8.52 -2.56
C GLY A 67 -12.48 -9.27 -3.72
N LYS A 68 -13.11 -8.54 -4.65
CA LYS A 68 -13.94 -9.06 -5.75
C LYS A 68 -13.12 -9.37 -7.01
N VAL A 69 -11.96 -10.00 -6.86
CA VAL A 69 -11.06 -10.42 -7.95
C VAL A 69 -10.97 -11.94 -8.02
N VAL A 70 -10.87 -12.52 -9.22
CA VAL A 70 -10.91 -13.99 -9.42
C VAL A 70 -9.70 -14.68 -8.78
N ARG A 71 -8.50 -14.14 -8.99
CA ARG A 71 -7.25 -14.67 -8.45
C ARG A 71 -6.76 -13.76 -7.33
N THR A 72 -7.21 -14.05 -6.12
CA THR A 72 -6.68 -13.41 -4.90
C THR A 72 -5.35 -14.04 -4.51
N GLY A 73 -4.46 -13.26 -3.88
CA GLY A 73 -3.17 -13.76 -3.43
C GLY A 73 -2.11 -12.68 -3.36
N LEU A 74 -0.86 -13.13 -3.29
CA LEU A 74 0.31 -12.25 -3.34
C LEU A 74 0.87 -12.24 -4.76
N ILE A 75 1.11 -11.05 -5.29
CA ILE A 75 1.76 -10.86 -6.59
C ILE A 75 2.94 -9.92 -6.42
N GLU A 76 3.97 -10.09 -7.23
CA GLU A 76 5.08 -9.14 -7.33
C GLU A 76 5.15 -8.64 -8.77
N VAL A 77 5.15 -7.32 -8.92
CA VAL A 77 5.08 -6.65 -10.23
C VAL A 77 6.10 -5.52 -10.29
N PRO A 78 6.64 -5.19 -11.48
CA PRO A 78 7.40 -3.96 -11.63
C PRO A 78 6.54 -2.74 -11.31
N MET A 79 7.12 -1.73 -10.66
CA MET A 79 6.41 -0.47 -10.45
C MET A 79 6.02 0.17 -11.79
N GLY A 80 4.88 0.86 -11.83
CA GLY A 80 4.37 1.50 -13.05
C GLY A 80 3.55 0.59 -13.98
N ILE A 81 3.38 -0.70 -13.64
CA ILE A 81 2.34 -1.54 -14.29
C ILE A 81 0.97 -0.87 -14.16
N SER A 82 0.10 -1.03 -15.16
CA SER A 82 -1.24 -0.43 -15.10
C SER A 82 -2.13 -1.15 -14.07
N LEU A 83 -3.07 -0.41 -13.48
CA LEU A 83 -4.07 -0.99 -12.58
C LEU A 83 -4.91 -2.06 -13.31
N GLY A 84 -5.21 -1.85 -14.59
CA GLY A 84 -5.93 -2.78 -15.46
C GLY A 84 -5.20 -4.11 -15.61
N ASP A 85 -3.90 -4.10 -15.90
CA ASP A 85 -3.11 -5.33 -16.03
C ASP A 85 -3.07 -6.11 -14.72
N ILE A 86 -2.94 -5.42 -13.59
CA ILE A 86 -3.01 -6.07 -12.27
C ILE A 86 -4.37 -6.77 -12.08
N ILE A 87 -5.47 -6.11 -12.41
CA ILE A 87 -6.82 -6.65 -12.15
C ILE A 87 -7.21 -7.74 -13.15
N TYR A 88 -7.02 -7.51 -14.45
CA TYR A 88 -7.56 -8.36 -15.51
C TYR A 88 -6.55 -9.43 -15.96
N GLU A 89 -5.30 -9.05 -16.24
CA GLU A 89 -4.29 -10.00 -16.73
C GLU A 89 -3.79 -10.91 -15.59
N ILE A 90 -3.41 -10.31 -14.47
CA ILE A 90 -2.86 -11.06 -13.31
C ILE A 90 -4.01 -11.59 -12.44
N GLY A 91 -4.91 -10.70 -12.02
CA GLY A 91 -6.04 -11.01 -11.15
C GLY A 91 -7.16 -11.82 -11.81
N GLY A 92 -7.15 -11.97 -13.14
CA GLY A 92 -8.17 -12.72 -13.87
C GLY A 92 -9.55 -12.05 -13.92
N GLY A 93 -9.61 -10.75 -13.65
CA GLY A 93 -10.83 -9.95 -13.69
C GLY A 93 -11.69 -10.07 -12.43
N ILE A 94 -12.95 -9.65 -12.57
CA ILE A 94 -13.90 -9.54 -11.46
C ILE A 94 -14.68 -10.84 -11.30
N VAL A 95 -14.90 -11.25 -10.05
CA VAL A 95 -15.64 -12.48 -9.72
C VAL A 95 -17.01 -12.46 -10.39
N GLY A 96 -17.33 -13.56 -11.11
CA GLY A 96 -18.60 -13.70 -11.81
C GLY A 96 -18.75 -12.85 -13.07
N GLY A 97 -17.66 -12.28 -13.60
CA GLY A 97 -17.69 -11.48 -14.83
C GLY A 97 -18.41 -10.13 -14.66
N LYS A 98 -18.57 -9.67 -13.41
CA LYS A 98 -19.18 -8.38 -13.10
C LYS A 98 -18.32 -7.21 -13.52
N ARG A 99 -18.87 -6.00 -13.47
CA ARG A 99 -18.12 -4.78 -13.76
C ARG A 99 -17.22 -4.38 -12.59
N PHE A 100 -15.99 -4.01 -12.90
CA PHE A 100 -15.09 -3.34 -11.95
C PHE A 100 -15.65 -1.98 -11.58
N LYS A 101 -15.66 -1.68 -10.27
CA LYS A 101 -16.14 -0.40 -9.75
C LYS A 101 -14.99 0.46 -9.25
N ALA A 102 -14.16 -0.11 -8.37
CA ALA A 102 -13.01 0.58 -7.81
C ALA A 102 -11.99 -0.40 -7.21
N ALA A 103 -10.76 0.08 -7.02
CA ALA A 103 -9.73 -0.59 -6.24
C ALA A 103 -9.24 0.34 -5.13
N LEU A 104 -9.30 -0.12 -3.88
CA LEU A 104 -8.64 0.57 -2.77
C LEU A 104 -7.18 0.17 -2.74
N THR A 105 -6.30 1.17 -2.80
CA THR A 105 -4.87 1.01 -2.51
C THR A 105 -4.51 1.77 -1.24
N GLY A 106 -3.43 1.38 -0.56
CA GLY A 106 -2.96 2.13 0.62
C GLY A 106 -3.61 1.76 1.97
N GLY A 107 -4.49 0.76 1.98
CA GLY A 107 -5.19 0.33 3.19
C GLY A 107 -6.24 1.33 3.68
N PRO A 108 -6.60 1.33 4.98
CA PRO A 108 -7.65 2.18 5.53
C PRO A 108 -7.41 3.69 5.36
N SER A 109 -6.16 4.10 5.15
CA SER A 109 -5.75 5.49 4.95
C SER A 109 -5.64 5.89 3.48
N GLY A 110 -5.87 4.96 2.55
CA GLY A 110 -5.70 5.20 1.12
C GLY A 110 -6.99 5.54 0.39
N GLY A 111 -6.89 5.65 -0.94
CA GLY A 111 -7.96 6.09 -1.82
C GLY A 111 -8.52 4.96 -2.68
N CYS A 112 -9.78 5.14 -3.12
CA CYS A 112 -10.43 4.24 -4.05
C CYS A 112 -10.25 4.76 -5.49
N LEU A 113 -9.52 4.01 -6.31
CA LEU A 113 -9.31 4.29 -7.73
C LEU A 113 -10.50 3.77 -8.54
N PRO A 114 -11.29 4.62 -9.21
CA PRO A 114 -12.47 4.21 -9.96
C PRO A 114 -12.12 3.54 -11.29
N ALA A 115 -13.12 2.93 -11.93
CA ALA A 115 -12.98 2.30 -13.24
C ALA A 115 -12.39 3.18 -14.36
N SER A 116 -12.57 4.51 -14.28
CA SER A 116 -11.97 5.45 -15.22
C SER A 116 -10.44 5.57 -15.11
N MET A 117 -9.82 4.94 -14.10
CA MET A 117 -8.38 4.97 -13.84
C MET A 117 -7.74 3.60 -14.02
N LEU A 118 -8.33 2.68 -14.79
CA LEU A 118 -7.72 1.39 -15.08
C LEU A 118 -6.36 1.51 -15.78
N ASP A 119 -6.19 2.52 -16.64
CA ASP A 119 -4.93 2.76 -17.33
C ASP A 119 -3.89 3.52 -16.47
N LEU A 120 -4.22 3.83 -15.20
CA LEU A 120 -3.31 4.53 -14.30
C LEU A 120 -2.08 3.66 -13.98
N PRO A 121 -0.86 4.17 -14.19
CA PRO A 121 0.36 3.52 -13.74
C PRO A 121 0.39 3.40 -12.22
N VAL A 122 0.73 2.22 -11.71
CA VAL A 122 0.82 1.96 -10.26
C VAL A 122 2.23 2.24 -9.77
N ASP A 123 2.50 3.52 -9.51
CA ASP A 123 3.73 4.06 -8.92
C ASP A 123 3.43 5.10 -7.82
N TYR A 124 4.45 5.60 -7.11
CA TYR A 124 4.23 6.50 -5.98
C TYR A 124 3.63 7.85 -6.40
N GLU A 125 4.11 8.46 -7.48
CA GLU A 125 3.65 9.78 -7.93
C GLU A 125 2.24 9.72 -8.49
N SER A 126 1.97 8.79 -9.41
CA SER A 126 0.69 8.61 -10.10
C SER A 126 -0.43 8.32 -9.12
N LEU A 127 -0.20 7.44 -8.13
CA LEU A 127 -1.18 7.15 -7.08
C LEU A 127 -1.48 8.38 -6.23
N THR A 128 -0.44 9.13 -5.84
CA THR A 128 -0.59 10.35 -5.03
C THR A 128 -1.41 11.41 -5.77
N GLN A 129 -1.14 11.61 -7.06
CA GLN A 129 -1.90 12.54 -7.91
C GLN A 129 -3.37 12.12 -8.07
N ALA A 130 -3.63 10.81 -8.09
CA ALA A 130 -4.99 10.26 -8.14
C ALA A 130 -5.74 10.32 -6.79
N GLY A 131 -5.14 10.88 -5.74
CA GLY A 131 -5.75 10.95 -4.40
C GLY A 131 -5.70 9.62 -3.65
N SER A 132 -4.83 8.70 -4.05
CA SER A 132 -4.54 7.45 -3.35
C SER A 132 -3.07 7.38 -2.92
N ILE A 133 -2.67 6.26 -2.33
CA ILE A 133 -1.29 6.02 -1.90
C ILE A 133 -0.92 4.55 -2.13
N MET A 134 0.36 4.27 -2.32
CA MET A 134 0.86 2.89 -2.44
C MET A 134 0.66 2.09 -1.14
N GLY A 135 0.91 2.73 0.00
CA GLY A 135 0.91 2.10 1.32
C GLY A 135 1.76 0.82 1.39
N SER A 136 1.23 -0.20 2.06
CA SER A 136 1.90 -1.48 2.25
C SER A 136 1.73 -2.47 1.09
N GLY A 137 1.15 -2.07 -0.05
CA GLY A 137 0.82 -2.99 -1.15
C GLY A 137 -0.49 -3.76 -0.97
N GLY A 138 -1.35 -3.39 -0.03
CA GLY A 138 -2.71 -3.95 0.01
C GLY A 138 -3.58 -3.38 -1.11
N MET A 139 -4.23 -4.23 -1.90
CA MET A 139 -5.18 -3.82 -2.94
C MET A 139 -6.49 -4.59 -2.80
N VAL A 140 -7.57 -3.87 -2.50
CA VAL A 140 -8.91 -4.45 -2.34
C VAL A 140 -9.80 -4.04 -3.51
N VAL A 141 -10.20 -5.02 -4.31
CA VAL A 141 -11.03 -4.82 -5.51
C VAL A 141 -12.52 -4.84 -5.15
N ALA A 142 -13.27 -3.87 -5.67
CA ALA A 142 -14.72 -3.74 -5.53
C ALA A 142 -15.44 -3.90 -6.88
N ASP A 143 -16.54 -4.64 -6.86
CA ASP A 143 -17.45 -4.82 -8.01
C ASP A 143 -18.60 -3.80 -7.99
N GLU A 144 -19.42 -3.79 -9.03
CA GLU A 144 -20.56 -2.87 -9.18
C GLU A 144 -21.55 -2.89 -8.01
N ASP A 145 -21.73 -4.05 -7.36
CA ASP A 145 -22.63 -4.25 -6.23
C ASP A 145 -22.06 -3.76 -4.89
N THR A 146 -20.76 -3.46 -4.84
CA THR A 146 -20.11 -3.00 -3.61
C THR A 146 -20.58 -1.59 -3.24
N CYS A 147 -21.17 -1.43 -2.05
CA CYS A 147 -21.58 -0.14 -1.53
C CYS A 147 -20.36 0.67 -1.03
N MET A 148 -20.04 1.77 -1.72
CA MET A 148 -18.88 2.61 -1.35
C MET A 148 -19.08 3.34 -0.02
N VAL A 149 -20.33 3.62 0.37
CA VAL A 149 -20.66 4.24 1.66
C VAL A 149 -20.39 3.26 2.80
N ASP A 150 -20.76 1.99 2.65
CA ASP A 150 -20.50 0.97 3.65
C ASP A 150 -19.00 0.66 3.76
N MET A 151 -18.29 0.65 2.62
CA MET A 151 -16.84 0.52 2.60
C MET A 151 -16.15 1.66 3.37
N ALA A 152 -16.57 2.92 3.13
CA ALA A 152 -16.06 4.07 3.87
C ALA A 152 -16.38 3.98 5.37
N ARG A 153 -17.62 3.61 5.72
CA ARG A 153 -18.04 3.38 7.11
C ARG A 153 -17.19 2.33 7.80
N PHE A 154 -16.88 1.23 7.11
CA PHE A 154 -16.04 0.16 7.64
C PHE A 154 -14.64 0.67 8.00
N PHE A 155 -13.96 1.36 7.09
CA PHE A 155 -12.61 1.87 7.34
C PHE A 155 -12.56 2.99 8.39
N LEU A 156 -13.59 3.84 8.45
CA LEU A 156 -13.72 4.82 9.52
C LEU A 156 -13.92 4.14 10.89
N SER A 157 -14.75 3.10 10.94
CA SER A 157 -14.98 2.32 12.17
C SER A 157 -13.69 1.61 12.61
N PHE A 158 -12.95 1.02 11.67
CA PHE A 158 -11.63 0.43 11.93
C PHE A 158 -10.66 1.46 12.49
N THR A 159 -10.55 2.63 11.84
CA THR A 159 -9.67 3.71 12.28
C THR A 159 -10.02 4.23 13.68
N GLN A 160 -11.32 4.27 14.01
CA GLN A 160 -11.79 4.64 15.34
C GLN A 160 -11.38 3.60 16.41
N ILE A 161 -11.57 2.31 16.12
CA ILE A 161 -11.25 1.20 17.04
C ILE A 161 -9.73 1.10 17.27
N GLU A 162 -8.93 1.21 16.20
CA GLU A 162 -7.47 1.09 16.24
C GLU A 162 -6.76 2.39 16.63
N SER A 163 -7.50 3.46 16.92
CA SER A 163 -6.92 4.74 17.30
C SER A 163 -6.15 4.64 18.63
N CYS A 164 -4.93 5.17 18.65
CA CYS A 164 -4.17 5.30 19.89
C CYS A 164 -4.79 6.33 20.87
N GLY A 165 -5.74 7.15 20.42
CA GLY A 165 -6.46 8.14 21.22
C GLY A 165 -5.65 9.40 21.60
N LYS A 166 -4.48 9.61 20.99
CA LYS A 166 -3.58 10.71 21.35
C LYS A 166 -4.02 12.07 20.79
N CYS A 167 -4.51 12.08 19.55
CA CYS A 167 -4.91 13.30 18.86
C CYS A 167 -6.42 13.44 18.90
N VAL A 168 -6.91 14.63 19.24
CA VAL A 168 -8.30 15.01 19.05
C VAL A 168 -8.41 15.79 17.74
N ILE A 169 -9.48 15.55 16.99
CA ILE A 169 -9.87 16.44 15.90
C ILE A 169 -10.38 17.71 16.60
N PRO A 170 -9.77 18.89 16.40
CA PRO A 170 -10.35 20.13 16.89
C PRO A 170 -11.71 20.41 16.22
#